data_AF-A0A536GF52-F1
#
_entry.id   AF-A0A536GF52-F1
#
_cell.length_a   1.000
_cell.length_b   1.000
_cell.length_c   1.000
_cell.angle_alpha   90.00
_cell.angle_beta   90.00
_cell.angle_gamma   90.00
#
_symmetry.space_group_name_H-M   'P 1'
#
loop_
_entity.id
_entity.type
_entity.pdbx_description
1 polymer ?
#
loop_
_entity_poly.entity_id
_entity_poly.type
_entity_poly.pdbx_seq_one_letter_code
_entity_poly.pdbx_strand_id
1 'polypeptide(L)'
;MLSESCPHCGARRTSALRFCRSCGFDFDFAPVESGPRPAPQPNVLRGVIAPAPPVQRRRTAGRAWLFVILLAVAALAVAVVAGAGLVAR
;
A
#
# COMPACT_ATOMS: atom_id res chain seq x y z
N MET A 1 8.26 -9.13 -25.97
CA MET A 1 8.81 -9.60 -24.67
C MET A 1 8.18 -8.73 -23.60
N LEU A 2 7.20 -9.24 -22.86
CA LEU A 2 6.50 -8.49 -21.82
C LEU A 2 7.34 -8.56 -20.54
N SER A 3 8.25 -7.61 -20.34
CA SER A 3 9.15 -7.60 -19.19
C SER A 3 8.38 -7.53 -17.88
N GLU A 4 8.59 -8.49 -16.97
CA GLU A 4 8.00 -8.52 -15.63
C GLU A 4 8.59 -7.47 -14.67
N SER A 5 9.33 -6.50 -15.21
CA SER A 5 10.03 -5.45 -14.48
C SER A 5 9.75 -4.10 -15.12
N CYS A 6 9.60 -3.07 -14.29
CA CYS A 6 9.45 -1.70 -14.75
C CYS A 6 10.76 -1.20 -15.39
N PRO A 7 10.76 -0.66 -16.63
CA PRO A 7 11.99 -0.17 -17.27
C PRO A 7 12.52 1.10 -16.60
N HIS A 8 11.68 1.84 -15.88
CA HIS A 8 12.07 3.10 -15.24
C HIS A 8 12.74 2.90 -13.87
N CYS A 9 12.39 1.84 -13.13
CA CYS A 9 12.86 1.67 -11.74
C CYS A 9 13.27 0.24 -11.39
N GLY A 10 13.12 -0.73 -12.30
CA GLY A 10 13.44 -2.14 -12.08
C GLY A 10 12.44 -2.88 -11.17
N ALA A 11 11.44 -2.21 -10.60
CA ALA A 11 10.47 -2.85 -9.71
C ALA A 11 9.67 -3.94 -10.44
N ARG A 12 9.43 -5.06 -9.76
CA ARG A 12 8.69 -6.20 -10.31
C ARG A 12 7.23 -5.83 -10.56
N ARG A 13 6.75 -6.07 -11.78
CA ARG A 13 5.37 -5.84 -12.19
C ARG A 13 4.52 -7.02 -11.72
N THR A 14 3.74 -6.80 -10.66
CA THR A 14 2.92 -7.86 -10.05
C THR A 14 1.55 -8.04 -10.71
N SER A 15 1.21 -7.26 -11.75
CA SER A 15 -0.10 -7.32 -12.42
C SER A 15 -0.14 -6.43 -13.67
N ALA A 16 -1.15 -6.61 -14.52
CA ALA A 16 -1.37 -5.83 -15.75
C ALA A 16 -1.82 -4.37 -15.49
N LEU A 17 -1.33 -3.74 -14.42
CA LEU A 17 -1.63 -2.33 -14.14
C LEU A 17 -0.99 -1.44 -15.21
N ARG A 18 -1.74 -0.40 -15.57
CA ARG A 18 -1.29 0.71 -16.41
C ARG A 18 -0.14 1.50 -15.80
N PHE A 19 -0.12 1.66 -14.47
CA PHE A 19 0.91 2.43 -13.78
C PHE A 19 1.79 1.56 -12.86
N CYS A 20 3.08 1.88 -12.76
CA CYS A 20 3.99 1.26 -11.82
C CYS A 20 3.67 1.70 -10.38
N ARG A 21 3.46 0.76 -9.45
CA ARG A 21 3.18 1.07 -8.03
C ARG A 21 4.39 1.60 -7.25
N SER A 22 5.60 1.46 -7.80
CA SER A 22 6.83 1.90 -7.14
C SER A 22 7.26 3.31 -7.56
N CYS A 23 7.08 3.67 -8.85
CA CYS A 23 7.58 4.95 -9.38
C CYS A 23 6.53 5.75 -10.18
N GLY A 24 5.33 5.20 -10.43
CA GLY A 24 4.27 5.89 -11.16
C GLY A 24 4.37 5.86 -12.68
N PHE A 25 5.37 5.18 -13.26
CA PHE A 25 5.54 5.08 -14.72
C PHE A 25 4.30 4.47 -15.39
N ASP A 26 3.77 5.15 -16.42
CA ASP A 26 2.64 4.68 -17.23
C ASP A 26 3.15 3.77 -18.37
N PHE A 27 2.79 2.49 -18.32
CA PHE A 27 3.14 1.47 -19.30
C PHE A 27 2.38 1.63 -20.64
N ASP A 28 1.26 2.36 -20.64
CA ASP A 28 0.43 2.60 -21.82
C ASP A 28 0.65 4.00 -22.42
N PHE A 29 1.61 4.76 -21.90
CA PHE A 29 1.92 6.09 -22.45
C PHE A 29 2.64 5.94 -23.79
N ALA A 30 1.85 5.87 -24.86
CA ALA A 30 2.34 6.12 -26.20
C ALA A 30 2.81 7.58 -26.26
N PRO A 31 4.02 7.87 -26.78
CA PRO A 31 4.45 9.24 -27.01
C PRO A 31 3.42 9.90 -27.92
N VAL A 32 2.67 10.87 -27.38
CA VAL A 32 1.88 11.76 -28.23
C VAL A 32 2.92 12.60 -28.96
N GLU A 33 3.13 12.29 -30.24
CA GLU A 33 3.95 13.09 -31.17
C GLU A 33 3.60 14.56 -30.94
N SER A 34 4.57 15.32 -30.42
CA SER A 34 4.39 16.71 -30.11
C SER A 34 4.30 17.50 -31.42
N GLY A 35 3.07 17.66 -31.93
CA GLY A 35 2.76 18.73 -32.88
C GLY A 35 3.10 20.11 -32.29
N PRO A 36 3.01 21.19 -33.09
CA PRO A 36 3.46 22.53 -32.71
C PRO A 36 2.89 22.93 -31.35
N ARG A 37 3.76 23.04 -30.34
CA ARG A 37 3.36 23.48 -29.00
C ARG A 37 2.82 24.92 -29.11
N PRO A 38 1.57 25.19 -28.70
CA PRO A 38 1.12 26.55 -28.51
C PRO A 38 2.05 27.27 -27.52
N ALA A 39 2.34 28.54 -27.77
CA ALA A 39 3.27 29.33 -26.97
C ALA A 39 2.93 29.30 -25.46
N PRO A 40 3.93 29.40 -24.56
CA PRO A 40 3.72 29.41 -23.12
C PRO A 40 2.79 30.57 -22.74
N GLN A 41 1.58 30.24 -22.30
CA GLN A 41 0.69 31.25 -21.73
C GLN A 41 1.20 31.65 -20.35
N PRO A 42 1.22 32.95 -20.00
CA PRO A 42 1.57 33.39 -18.65
C PRO A 42 0.56 32.79 -17.68
N ASN A 43 1.05 31.96 -16.77
CA ASN A 43 0.23 31.26 -15.79
C ASN A 43 -0.21 32.22 -14.68
N VAL A 44 -1.31 32.94 -14.90
CA VAL A 44 -1.88 33.89 -13.92
C VAL A 44 -2.94 33.27 -13.02
N LEU A 45 -3.18 31.96 -13.13
CA LEU A 45 -4.24 31.32 -12.36
C LEU A 45 -3.69 30.34 -11.32
N ARG A 46 -3.92 30.77 -10.07
CA ARG A 46 -4.46 29.93 -9.01
C ARG A 46 -3.41 29.10 -8.29
N GLY A 47 -3.00 29.65 -7.15
CA GLY A 47 -2.47 28.87 -6.05
C GLY A 47 -3.30 27.60 -5.87
N VAL A 48 -2.70 26.49 -6.26
CA VAL A 48 -3.15 25.16 -5.88
C VAL A 48 -2.71 25.04 -4.43
N ILE A 49 -3.62 25.36 -3.51
CA ILE A 49 -3.50 24.89 -2.13
C ILE A 49 -3.50 23.38 -2.27
N ALA A 50 -2.32 22.77 -2.22
CA ALA A 50 -2.19 21.33 -2.22
C ALA A 50 -3.01 20.82 -1.03
N PRO A 51 -3.98 19.92 -1.22
CA PRO A 51 -4.64 19.30 -0.09
C PRO A 51 -3.55 18.66 0.78
N ALA A 52 -3.57 18.96 2.08
CA ALA A 52 -2.63 18.40 3.03
C ALA A 52 -2.56 16.87 2.82
N PRO A 53 -1.35 16.26 2.92
CA PRO A 53 -1.21 14.82 2.71
C PRO A 53 -2.21 14.08 3.60
N PRO A 54 -2.88 13.03 3.09
CA PRO A 54 -3.78 12.25 3.91
C PRO A 54 -3.00 11.77 5.12
N VAL A 55 -3.41 12.19 6.33
CA VAL A 55 -2.95 11.61 7.58
C VAL A 55 -3.18 10.11 7.45
N GLN A 56 -2.10 9.39 7.17
CA GLN A 56 -2.10 7.97 6.96
C GLN A 56 -2.33 7.35 8.33
N ARG A 57 -3.60 7.29 8.73
CA ARG A 57 -4.08 6.71 9.98
C ARG A 57 -3.54 5.30 10.00
N ARG A 58 -2.41 5.12 10.68
CA ARG A 58 -1.66 3.87 10.72
C ARG A 58 -2.65 2.78 11.11
N ARG A 59 -3.06 1.96 10.14
CA ARG A 59 -3.89 0.76 10.34
C ARG A 59 -3.09 -0.34 11.05
N THR A 60 -2.13 0.03 11.90
CA THR A 60 -1.32 -0.90 12.70
C THR A 60 -2.08 -1.35 13.94
N ALA A 61 -3.14 -0.64 14.34
CA ALA A 61 -4.02 -1.03 15.45
C ALA A 61 -4.73 -2.38 15.22
N GLY A 62 -5.02 -2.74 13.96
CA GLY A 62 -5.70 -4.01 13.64
C GLY A 62 -4.83 -5.23 13.91
N ARG A 63 -3.52 -5.15 13.60
CA ARG A 63 -2.58 -6.27 13.85
C ARG A 63 -2.23 -6.42 15.33
N ALA A 64 -2.12 -5.31 16.08
CA ALA A 64 -1.84 -5.35 17.51
C ALA A 64 -2.97 -6.05 18.30
N TRP A 65 -4.24 -5.83 17.93
CA TRP A 65 -5.38 -6.45 18.59
C TRP A 65 -5.46 -7.97 18.38
N LEU A 66 -4.99 -8.47 17.23
CA LEU A 66 -4.90 -9.91 16.96
C LEU A 66 -3.93 -10.62 17.91
N PHE A 67 -2.78 -10.01 18.23
CA PHE A 67 -1.83 -10.58 19.18
C PHE A 67 -2.41 -10.62 20.60
N VAL A 68 -3.14 -9.59 21.01
CA VAL A 68 -3.79 -9.55 22.34
C VAL A 68 -4.84 -10.66 22.46
N ILE A 69 -5.71 -10.83 21.44
CA ILE A 69 -6.69 -11.92 21.42
C ILE A 69 -6.00 -13.28 21.49
N LEU A 70 -4.94 -13.49 20.69
CA LEU A 70 -4.25 -14.78 20.61
C LEU A 70 -3.57 -15.15 21.92
N LEU A 71 -2.94 -14.18 22.61
CA LEU A 71 -2.36 -14.39 23.94
C LEU A 71 -3.42 -14.69 25.00
N ALA A 72 -4.56 -13.99 24.97
CA ALA A 72 -5.66 -14.24 25.89
C ALA A 72 -6.24 -15.65 25.73
N VAL A 73 -6.48 -16.09 24.48
CA VAL A 73 -6.96 -17.45 24.17
C VAL A 73 -5.95 -18.51 24.60
N ALA A 74 -4.65 -18.29 24.34
CA ALA A 74 -3.60 -19.21 24.77
C ALA A 74 -3.54 -19.34 26.29
N ALA A 75 -3.62 -18.24 27.04
CA ALA A 75 -3.64 -18.26 28.51
C ALA A 75 -4.87 -19.01 29.05
N LEU A 76 -6.05 -18.80 28.45
CA LEU A 76 -7.29 -19.50 28.81
C LEU A 76 -7.18 -21.00 28.54
N ALA A 77 -6.61 -21.41 27.39
CA ALA A 77 -6.38 -22.81 27.08
C ALA A 77 -5.41 -23.47 28.07
N VAL A 78 -4.31 -22.79 28.43
CA VAL A 78 -3.37 -23.28 29.45
C VAL A 78 -4.06 -23.42 30.82
N ALA A 79 -4.88 -22.45 31.23
CA ALA A 79 -5.62 -22.52 32.48
C ALA A 79 -6.64 -23.68 32.49
N VAL A 80 -7.32 -23.94 31.38
CA VAL A 80 -8.25 -25.08 31.25
C VAL A 80 -7.50 -26.41 31.31
N VAL A 81 -6.37 -26.54 30.61
CA VAL A 81 -5.56 -27.77 30.63
C VAL A 81 -4.94 -28.02 32.00
N ALA A 82 -4.38 -26.97 32.63
CA ALA A 82 -3.81 -27.06 33.97
C ALA A 82 -4.89 -27.34 35.03
N GLY A 83 -6.05 -26.68 34.93
CA GLY A 83 -7.18 -26.88 35.82
C GLY A 83 -7.82 -28.26 35.66
N ALA A 84 -8.01 -28.74 34.43
CA ALA A 84 -8.47 -30.10 34.15
C ALA A 84 -7.46 -31.15 34.65
N GLY A 85 -6.16 -30.87 34.53
CA GLY A 85 -5.09 -31.69 35.10
C GLY A 85 -5.06 -31.71 36.63
N LEU A 86 -5.55 -30.64 37.28
CA LEU A 86 -5.67 -30.55 38.74
C LEU A 86 -6.93 -31.24 39.28
N VAL A 87 -8.01 -31.31 38.49
CA VAL A 87 -9.27 -31.99 38.86
C VAL A 87 -9.22 -33.51 38.60
N ALA A 88 -8.35 -33.96 37.69
CA ALA A 88 -8.18 -35.37 37.34
C ALA A 88 -7.08 -36.12 38.13
N ARG A 89 -6.41 -35.44 39.09
CA ARG A 89 -5.44 -36.04 40.02
C ARG A 89 -6.02 -36.05 41.43
#